data_AF-A0A258N407-F1
#
_entry.id   AF-A0A258N407-F1
#
_cell.length_a   1.000
_cell.length_b   1.000
_cell.length_c   1.000
_cell.angle_alpha   90.00
_cell.angle_beta   90.00
_cell.angle_gamma   90.00
#
_symmetry.space_group_name_H-M   'P 1'
#
loop_
_entity.id
_entity.type
_entity.pdbx_description
1 polymer ?
#
loop_
_entity_poly.entity_id
_entity_poly.type
_entity_poly.pdbx_seq_one_letter_code
_entity_poly.pdbx_strand_id
1 'polypeptide(L)'
;MYIIGHKSILLAKEMAQEKCPNCASNHSVEIEVFQKYVHFFYIPYLPAGKTGVSYCSNCHQALLDKDMPANLKEDYQQLKAKTKIPIWMFSGLVLMILLILYQQNHQQP
;
A
#
# COMPACT_ATOMS: atom_id res chain seq x y z
N MET A 1 -12.62 21.25 0.31
CA MET A 1 -11.18 20.98 0.23
C MET A 1 -10.77 20.32 1.54
N TYR A 2 -10.67 18.99 1.56
CA TYR A 2 -10.39 18.26 2.80
C TYR A 2 -8.89 18.32 3.12
N ILE A 3 -8.59 18.89 4.29
CA ILE A 3 -7.25 19.06 4.83
C ILE A 3 -6.65 17.70 5.25
N ILE A 4 -7.51 16.77 5.65
CA ILE A 4 -7.19 15.41 6.08
C ILE A 4 -7.82 14.45 5.08
N GLY A 5 -7.04 13.54 4.54
CA GLY A 5 -7.53 12.55 3.58
C GLY A 5 -6.70 11.28 3.57
N HIS A 6 -7.26 10.25 2.91
CA HIS A 6 -6.55 9.01 2.64
C HIS A 6 -6.19 8.95 1.17
N LYS A 7 -4.94 8.60 0.88
CA LYS A 7 -4.50 8.31 -0.47
C LYS A 7 -3.94 6.89 -0.55
N SER A 8 -4.12 6.26 -1.69
CA SER A 8 -3.50 4.98 -2.02
C SER A 8 -2.41 5.25 -3.04
N ILE A 9 -1.24 4.62 -2.86
CA ILE A 9 -0.20 4.58 -3.89
C ILE A 9 0.05 3.14 -4.29
N LEU A 10 0.27 2.92 -5.58
CA LEU A 10 0.76 1.65 -6.08
C LEU A 10 2.23 1.52 -5.66
N LEU A 11 2.56 0.46 -4.94
CA LEU A 11 3.94 0.17 -4.52
C LEU A 11 4.61 -0.83 -5.43
N ALA A 12 3.88 -1.87 -5.85
CA ALA A 12 4.41 -2.93 -6.68
C ALA A 12 3.30 -3.51 -7.55
N LYS A 13 3.71 -4.01 -8.72
CA LYS A 13 2.89 -4.77 -9.64
C LYS A 13 3.70 -5.95 -10.14
N GLU A 14 3.11 -7.13 -10.18
CA GLU A 14 3.75 -8.35 -10.68
C GLU A 14 2.72 -9.21 -11.40
N MET A 15 3.12 -9.91 -12.45
CA MET A 15 2.26 -10.88 -13.11
C MET A 15 2.28 -12.18 -12.33
N ALA A 16 1.11 -12.69 -11.95
CA ALA A 16 1.00 -13.99 -11.32
C ALA A 16 1.40 -15.08 -12.32
N GLN A 17 2.20 -16.05 -11.86
CA GLN A 17 2.57 -17.21 -12.68
C GLN A 17 1.41 -18.21 -12.78
N GLU A 18 0.52 -18.16 -11.80
CA GLU A 18 -0.62 -19.05 -11.68
C GLU A 18 -1.73 -18.75 -12.69
N LYS A 19 -2.53 -19.79 -13.00
CA LYS A 19 -3.70 -19.66 -13.87
C LYS A 19 -4.80 -18.84 -13.19
N CYS A 20 -5.55 -18.08 -13.97
CA CYS A 20 -6.72 -17.37 -13.47
C CYS A 20 -7.76 -18.38 -12.93
N PRO A 21 -8.28 -18.22 -11.70
CA PRO A 21 -9.26 -19.14 -11.12
C PRO A 21 -10.60 -19.17 -11.85
N ASN A 22 -10.92 -18.14 -12.64
CA ASN A 22 -12.21 -17.98 -13.30
C ASN A 22 -12.19 -18.37 -14.78
N CYS A 23 -11.13 -18.02 -15.52
CA CYS A 23 -11.03 -18.29 -16.95
C CYS A 23 -9.91 -19.27 -17.35
N ALA A 24 -9.16 -19.79 -16.38
CA ALA A 24 -8.05 -20.74 -16.57
C ALA A 24 -6.95 -20.27 -17.55
N SER A 25 -6.91 -18.98 -17.89
CA SER A 25 -5.89 -18.43 -18.78
C SER A 25 -4.55 -18.34 -18.06
N ASN A 26 -3.48 -18.64 -18.80
CA ASN A 26 -2.11 -18.56 -18.27
C ASN A 26 -1.61 -17.12 -18.31
N HIS A 27 -0.89 -16.70 -17.26
CA HIS A 27 -0.13 -15.45 -17.24
C HIS A 27 -0.95 -14.20 -17.63
N SER A 28 -2.23 -14.18 -17.22
CA SER A 28 -3.16 -13.08 -17.53
C SER A 28 -3.63 -12.35 -16.28
N VAL A 29 -3.07 -12.66 -15.10
CA VAL A 29 -3.44 -12.05 -13.83
C VAL A 29 -2.29 -11.17 -13.36
N GLU A 30 -2.57 -9.89 -13.14
CA GLU A 30 -1.66 -8.91 -12.58
C GLU A 30 -2.03 -8.68 -11.11
N ILE A 31 -1.06 -8.79 -10.21
CA ILE A 31 -1.22 -8.53 -8.79
C ILE A 31 -0.61 -7.17 -8.48
N GLU A 32 -1.43 -6.29 -7.93
CA GLU A 32 -1.07 -4.93 -7.56
C GLU A 32 -1.13 -4.77 -6.03
N VAL A 33 -0.04 -4.24 -5.47
CA VAL A 33 0.06 -3.92 -4.04
C VAL A 33 -0.07 -2.42 -3.87
N PHE A 34 -1.12 -2.00 -3.18
CA PHE A 34 -1.36 -0.62 -2.81
C PHE A 34 -1.05 -0.38 -1.34
N GLN A 35 -0.47 0.78 -1.05
CA GLN A 35 -0.30 1.26 0.31
C GLN A 35 -1.17 2.48 0.54
N LYS A 36 -2.06 2.36 1.53
CA LYS A 36 -2.88 3.47 2.01
C LYS A 36 -2.09 4.25 3.04
N TYR A 37 -2.15 5.58 2.94
CA TYR A 37 -1.58 6.47 3.93
C TYR A 37 -2.54 7.64 4.21
N VAL A 38 -2.45 8.15 5.43
CA VAL A 38 -3.16 9.36 5.84
C VAL A 38 -2.27 10.56 5.55
N HIS A 39 -2.82 11.55 4.87
CA HIS A 39 -2.15 12.83 4.68
C HIS A 39 -2.87 13.93 5.45
N PHE A 40 -2.08 14.84 5.99
CA PHE A 40 -2.54 16.07 6.63
C PHE A 40 -1.86 17.24 5.90
N PHE A 41 -2.63 18.12 5.26
CA PHE A 41 -2.12 19.19 4.39
C PHE A 41 -1.04 18.71 3.40
N TYR A 42 -1.33 17.65 2.62
CA TYR A 42 -0.41 17.04 1.65
C TYR A 42 0.81 16.30 2.23
N ILE A 43 1.09 16.39 3.53
CA ILE A 43 2.18 15.67 4.18
C ILE A 43 1.68 14.29 4.65
N PRO A 44 2.27 13.17 4.21
CA PRO A 44 1.93 11.87 4.73
C PRO A 44 2.39 11.74 6.19
N TYR A 45 1.45 11.40 7.06
CA TYR A 45 1.71 11.30 8.50
C TYR A 45 1.94 9.85 8.93
N LEU A 46 1.07 8.94 8.50
CA LEU A 46 1.09 7.55 8.93
C LEU A 46 0.63 6.61 7.80
N PRO A 47 1.30 5.46 7.62
CA PRO A 47 0.78 4.38 6.78
C PRO A 47 -0.45 3.74 7.45
N ALA A 48 -1.58 3.72 6.75
CA ALA A 48 -2.84 3.15 7.26
C ALA A 48 -2.95 1.63 7.01
N GLY A 49 -2.19 1.09 6.04
CA GLY A 49 -2.15 -0.34 5.76
C GLY A 49 -1.90 -0.67 4.28
N LYS A 50 -1.46 -1.90 4.01
CA LYS A 50 -1.30 -2.44 2.66
C LYS A 50 -2.58 -3.16 2.22
N THR A 51 -3.00 -2.92 0.99
CA THR A 51 -4.11 -3.60 0.31
C THR A 51 -3.56 -4.26 -0.95
N GLY A 52 -4.02 -5.45 -1.29
CA GLY A 52 -3.72 -6.12 -2.56
C GLY A 52 -4.96 -6.24 -3.42
N VAL A 53 -4.79 -6.10 -4.73
CA VAL A 53 -5.82 -6.40 -5.73
C VAL A 53 -5.17 -7.23 -6.84
N SER A 54 -5.86 -8.27 -7.30
CA SER A 54 -5.47 -9.04 -8.49
C SER A 54 -6.44 -8.74 -9.60
N TYR A 55 -5.94 -8.34 -10.75
CA TYR A 55 -6.72 -8.01 -11.93
C TYR A 55 -6.38 -8.96 -13.07
N CYS A 56 -7.39 -9.59 -13.67
CA CYS A 56 -7.19 -10.42 -14.86
C CYS A 56 -7.44 -9.62 -16.13
N SER A 57 -6.47 -9.56 -17.04
CA SER A 57 -6.61 -8.90 -18.34
C SER A 57 -7.50 -9.65 -19.33
N ASN A 58 -7.72 -10.96 -19.13
CA ASN A 58 -8.50 -11.80 -20.04
C ASN A 58 -10.00 -11.84 -19.71
N CYS A 59 -10.35 -11.97 -18.42
CA CYS A 59 -11.75 -11.99 -17.98
C CYS A 59 -12.18 -10.73 -17.23
N HIS A 60 -11.30 -9.73 -17.11
CA HIS A 60 -11.52 -8.46 -16.40
C HIS A 60 -11.92 -8.61 -14.93
N GLN A 61 -11.65 -9.78 -14.34
CA GLN A 61 -11.97 -10.02 -12.94
C GLN A 61 -10.98 -9.32 -12.03
N ALA A 62 -11.49 -8.52 -11.10
CA ALA A 62 -10.73 -7.96 -9.99
C ALA A 62 -11.08 -8.71 -8.70
N LEU A 63 -10.09 -9.25 -8.00
CA LEU A 63 -10.26 -9.82 -6.66
C LEU A 63 -9.44 -9.04 -5.64
N LEU A 64 -10.04 -8.77 -4.48
CA LEU A 64 -9.31 -8.21 -3.35
C LEU A 64 -8.53 -9.31 -2.63
N ASP A 65 -7.52 -8.92 -1.87
CA ASP A 65 -6.70 -9.80 -1.01
C ASP A 65 -7.51 -10.81 -0.17
N LYS A 66 -8.70 -10.43 0.29
CA LYS A 66 -9.63 -11.30 1.04
C LYS A 66 -10.35 -12.35 0.19
N ASP A 67 -10.54 -12.06 -1.09
CA ASP A 67 -11.28 -12.90 -2.05
C ASP A 67 -10.33 -13.70 -2.96
N MET A 68 -9.01 -13.49 -2.84
CA MET A 68 -8.01 -14.22 -3.61
C MET A 68 -7.94 -15.70 -3.19
N PRO A 69 -7.92 -16.63 -4.17
CA PRO A 69 -7.66 -18.04 -3.89
C PRO A 69 -6.23 -18.26 -3.38
N ALA A 70 -5.99 -19.41 -2.73
CA ALA A 70 -4.73 -19.70 -2.05
C ALA A 70 -3.49 -19.57 -2.95
N ASN A 71 -3.59 -19.99 -4.21
CA ASN A 71 -2.51 -19.91 -5.20
C ASN A 71 -2.09 -18.45 -5.49
N LEU A 72 -3.05 -17.54 -5.75
CA LEU A 72 -2.74 -16.12 -5.95
C LEU A 72 -2.30 -15.44 -4.65
N LYS A 73 -2.79 -15.94 -3.51
CA LYS A 73 -2.46 -15.39 -2.20
C LYS A 73 -0.99 -15.59 -1.88
N GLU A 74 -0.37 -16.71 -2.26
CA GLU A 74 1.07 -16.94 -2.08
C GLU A 74 1.91 -15.92 -2.86
N ASP A 75 1.62 -15.73 -4.16
CA ASP A 75 2.27 -14.70 -4.99
C ASP A 75 2.11 -13.30 -4.38
N TYR A 76 0.89 -12.97 -3.93
CA TYR A 76 0.64 -11.71 -3.23
C TYR A 76 1.46 -11.55 -1.95
N GLN A 77 1.58 -12.59 -1.11
CA GLN A 77 2.37 -12.51 0.13
C GLN A 77 3.86 -12.33 -0.18
N GLN A 78 4.38 -13.02 -1.19
CA GLN A 78 5.76 -12.83 -1.63
C GLN A 78 6.01 -11.41 -2.12
N LEU A 79 5.12 -10.88 -2.96
CA LEU A 79 5.20 -9.51 -3.45
C LEU A 79 5.10 -8.50 -2.31
N LYS A 80 4.17 -8.71 -1.36
CA LYS A 80 3.98 -7.87 -0.17
C LYS A 80 5.21 -7.85 0.74
N ALA A 81 5.89 -8.98 0.88
CA ALA A 81 7.11 -9.13 1.68
C ALA A 81 8.31 -8.43 1.03
N LYS A 82 8.45 -8.52 -0.31
CA LYS A 82 9.47 -7.77 -1.06
C LYS A 82 9.20 -6.26 -1.06
N THR A 83 7.93 -5.88 -1.07
CA THR A 83 7.50 -4.48 -1.15
C THR A 83 7.76 -3.74 0.16
N LYS A 84 8.80 -2.91 0.18
CA LYS A 84 9.11 -2.05 1.34
C LYS A 84 8.14 -0.86 1.43
N ILE A 85 7.83 -0.45 2.65
CA ILE A 85 7.05 0.78 2.90
C ILE A 85 7.98 1.97 2.61
N PRO A 86 7.56 2.94 1.78
CA PRO A 86 8.40 4.09 1.47
C PRO A 86 8.62 4.94 2.73
N ILE A 87 9.88 5.21 3.04
CA ILE A 87 10.33 5.88 4.27
C ILE A 87 9.72 7.28 4.42
N TRP A 88 9.42 7.95 3.30
CA TRP A 88 8.81 9.28 3.29
C TRP A 88 7.40 9.34 3.92
N MET A 89 6.72 8.19 4.10
CA MET A 89 5.43 8.14 4.80
C MET A 89 5.51 8.52 6.28
N PHE A 90 6.71 8.50 6.88
CA PHE A 90 6.93 8.90 8.26
C PHE A 90 7.36 10.37 8.40
N SER A 91 7.34 11.15 7.31
CA SER A 91 7.76 12.56 7.35
C SER A 91 6.93 13.40 8.33
N GLY A 92 5.61 13.20 8.41
CA GLY A 92 4.77 13.89 9.39
C GLY A 92 5.13 13.55 10.84
N LEU A 93 5.54 12.31 11.13
CA LEU A 93 5.96 11.88 12.46
C LEU A 93 7.31 12.50 12.86
N VAL A 94 8.26 12.57 11.92
CA VAL A 94 9.54 13.27 12.13
C VAL A 94 9.30 14.75 12.42
N LEU A 95 8.41 15.39 11.65
CA LEU A 95 8.07 16.81 11.84
C LEU A 95 7.42 17.05 13.21
N MET A 96 6.54 16.15 13.66
CA MET A 96 5.96 16.20 15.01
C MET A 96 7.03 16.09 16.10
N ILE A 97 7.98 15.17 15.99
CA ILE A 97 9.07 15.01 16.97
C ILE A 97 9.92 16.29 17.02
N LEU A 98 10.28 16.86 15.87
CA LEU A 98 11.07 18.09 15.80
C LEU A 98 10.35 19.27 16.47
N LEU A 99 9.04 19.40 16.28
CA LEU A 99 8.25 20.43 16.95
C LEU A 99 8.23 20.26 18.47
N ILE A 100 8.08 19.03 18.97
CA ILE A 100 8.10 18.75 20.41
C ILE A 100 9.49 19.08 21.00
N LEU A 101 10.57 18.64 20.35
CA LEU A 101 11.94 18.95 20.79
C LEU A 101 12.22 20.45 20.79
N TYR A 102 11.75 21.16 19.77
CA TYR A 102 11.86 22.62 19.70
C TYR A 102 11.15 23.30 20.88
N GLN A 103 9.92 22.87 21.21
CA GLN A 103 9.19 23.39 22.35
C GLN A 103 9.88 23.10 23.69
N GLN A 104 10.40 21.89 23.88
CA GLN A 104 11.11 21.52 25.10
C GLN A 104 12.38 22.34 25.31
N ASN A 105 13.15 22.57 24.24
CA ASN A 105 14.37 23.36 24.30
C ASN A 105 14.10 24.84 24.62
N HIS A 106 12.93 25.35 24.22
CA HIS A 106 12.51 26.73 24.49
C HIS A 106 11.89 26.92 25.89
N GLN A 107 11.62 25.83 26.61
CA GLN A 107 11.06 25.81 27.96
C GLN A 107 12.13 25.66 29.06
N GLN A 108 13.42 25.53 28.71
CA GLN A 108 14.50 25.61 29.69
C GLN A 108 14.72 27.08 30.09
N PRO A 109 14.61 27.42 31.39
CA PRO A 109 14.89 28.77 31.90
C PRO A 109 16.36 29.16 31.78
#